data_AF-A0A445BG49-F1
#
_entry.id   AF-A0A445BG49-F1
#
_cell.length_a   1.000
_cell.length_b   1.000
_cell.length_c   1.000
_cell.angle_alpha   90.00
_cell.angle_beta   90.00
_cell.angle_gamma   90.00
#
_symmetry.space_group_name_H-M   'P 1'
#
loop_
_entity.id
_entity.type
_entity.pdbx_description
1 polymer ?
#
loop_
_entity_poly.entity_id
_entity_poly.type
_entity_poly.pdbx_seq_one_letter_code
_entity_poly.pdbx_strand_id
1 'polypeptide(L)'
;MACLGFPSHPSRCPCVTAKKTSEEGDKRSLPSMSDILEASRAQKLDLQLKTLGPFFRITATSLQTRAELGKAEGLIRFSFQGTQILHLDSMKLRRETLSMEKSIFGIGLFIGAVAIRHGYDSGCTTAQLLAINDSDLYHSKVS
;
A
#
# COMPACT_ATOMS: atom_id res chain seq x y z
N MET A 1 38.25 -0.38 -33.04
CA MET A 1 37.59 -1.54 -33.67
C MET A 1 38.10 -2.79 -32.95
N ALA A 2 37.36 -3.64 -32.26
CA ALA A 2 35.93 -3.80 -32.01
C ALA A 2 35.76 -4.51 -30.64
N CYS A 3 34.56 -4.42 -30.08
CA CYS A 3 34.19 -4.75 -28.70
C CYS A 3 34.12 -6.25 -28.42
N LEU A 4 34.50 -6.67 -27.20
CA LEU A 4 34.16 -7.98 -26.63
C LEU A 4 32.83 -7.86 -25.86
N GLY A 5 31.81 -8.57 -26.34
CA GLY A 5 30.45 -8.55 -25.78
C GLY A 5 30.31 -9.40 -24.52
N PHE A 6 29.63 -8.84 -23.51
CA PHE A 6 29.14 -9.57 -22.34
C PHE A 6 27.81 -10.26 -22.66
N PRO A 7 27.55 -11.49 -22.15
CA PRO A 7 26.24 -12.12 -22.29
C PRO A 7 25.24 -11.46 -21.34
N SER A 8 24.13 -10.99 -21.91
CA SER A 8 22.95 -10.49 -21.21
C SER A 8 22.16 -11.65 -20.61
N HIS A 9 22.06 -11.69 -19.28
CA HIS A 9 21.06 -12.51 -18.60
C HIS A 9 19.79 -11.69 -18.38
N PRO A 10 18.63 -12.10 -18.94
CA PRO A 10 17.37 -11.51 -18.54
C PRO A 10 16.99 -12.04 -17.16
N SER A 11 17.10 -11.20 -16.14
CA SER A 11 16.46 -11.42 -14.85
C SER A 11 14.94 -11.35 -15.04
N ARG A 12 14.36 -12.48 -15.46
CA ARG A 12 12.92 -12.73 -15.37
C ARG A 12 12.55 -12.71 -13.89
N CYS A 13 11.96 -11.60 -13.43
CA CYS A 13 11.07 -11.65 -12.28
C CYS A 13 10.00 -12.71 -12.59
N PRO A 14 9.84 -13.77 -11.77
CA PRO A 14 8.69 -14.64 -11.94
C PRO A 14 7.46 -13.77 -11.68
N CYS A 15 6.66 -13.55 -12.73
CA CYS A 15 5.29 -13.11 -12.54
C CYS A 15 4.65 -14.16 -11.64
N VAL A 16 4.26 -13.75 -10.42
CA VAL A 16 3.40 -14.57 -9.58
C VAL A 16 2.06 -14.64 -10.30
N THR A 17 1.95 -15.58 -11.22
CA THR A 17 0.69 -15.99 -11.82
C THR A 17 -0.05 -16.72 -10.72
N ALA A 18 -0.95 -16.00 -10.05
CA ALA A 18 -1.90 -16.60 -9.14
C ALA A 18 -2.70 -17.64 -9.94
N LYS A 19 -2.39 -18.93 -9.72
CA LYS A 19 -3.19 -20.03 -10.24
C LYS A 19 -4.58 -19.93 -9.64
N LYS A 20 -5.56 -19.64 -10.50
CA LYS A 20 -6.98 -19.68 -10.17
C LYS A 20 -7.39 -21.15 -10.05
N THR A 21 -7.33 -21.70 -8.84
CA THR A 21 -8.06 -22.93 -8.54
C THR A 21 -9.50 -22.53 -8.29
N SER A 22 -10.37 -22.88 -9.24
CA SER A 22 -11.81 -22.74 -9.13
C SER A 22 -12.34 -23.82 -8.19
N GLU A 23 -12.94 -23.41 -7.08
CA GLU A 23 -14.03 -24.15 -6.45
C GLU A 23 -15.21 -23.18 -6.29
N GLU A 24 -16.40 -23.72 -6.53
CA GLU A 24 -17.72 -23.10 -6.63
C GLU A 24 -18.03 -22.07 -5.52
N GLY A 25 -18.46 -20.88 -5.95
CA GLY A 25 -19.65 -20.24 -5.37
C GLY A 25 -19.61 -19.68 -3.95
N ASP A 26 -18.65 -18.84 -3.61
CA ASP A 26 -18.92 -17.74 -2.66
C ASP A 26 -18.68 -16.42 -3.37
N LYS A 27 -19.62 -15.49 -3.26
CA LYS A 27 -19.42 -14.10 -3.71
C LYS A 27 -18.40 -13.51 -2.74
N ARG A 28 -17.10 -13.83 -2.89
CA ARG A 28 -16.01 -13.46 -1.97
C ARG A 28 -16.20 -12.02 -1.57
N SER A 29 -16.79 -11.82 -0.39
CA SER A 29 -17.17 -10.49 0.07
C SER A 29 -15.88 -9.71 0.22
N LEU A 30 -15.85 -8.49 -0.32
CA LEU A 30 -14.68 -7.62 -0.12
C LEU A 30 -14.39 -7.52 1.38
N PRO A 31 -13.14 -7.72 1.82
CA PRO A 31 -12.81 -7.76 3.23
C PRO A 31 -13.28 -6.47 3.90
N SER A 32 -13.91 -6.61 5.05
CA SER A 32 -14.32 -5.48 5.89
C SER A 32 -13.11 -4.81 6.52
N MET A 33 -13.30 -3.60 7.08
CA MET A 33 -12.25 -2.94 7.84
C MET A 33 -11.76 -3.81 9.00
N SER A 34 -12.67 -4.48 9.72
CA SER A 34 -12.30 -5.39 10.82
C SER A 34 -11.43 -6.55 10.36
N ASP A 35 -11.74 -7.17 9.22
CA ASP A 35 -10.96 -8.32 8.70
C ASP A 35 -9.52 -7.90 8.41
N ILE A 36 -9.33 -6.72 7.80
CA ILE A 36 -8.01 -6.16 7.49
C ILE A 36 -7.23 -5.88 8.78
N LEU A 37 -7.88 -5.27 9.77
CA LEU A 37 -7.26 -4.96 11.07
C LEU A 37 -6.94 -6.23 11.88
N GLU A 38 -7.74 -7.28 11.78
CA GLU A 38 -7.47 -8.55 12.44
C GLU A 38 -6.31 -9.30 11.79
N ALA A 39 -6.30 -9.37 10.46
CA ALA A 39 -5.21 -9.96 9.71
C ALA A 39 -3.87 -9.24 9.96
N SER A 40 -3.88 -7.91 10.14
CA SER A 40 -2.67 -7.17 10.48
C SER A 40 -2.18 -7.46 11.91
N ARG A 41 -3.10 -7.59 12.88
CA ARG A 41 -2.77 -8.00 14.25
C ARG A 41 -2.19 -9.40 14.34
N ALA A 42 -2.68 -10.35 13.54
CA ALA A 42 -2.08 -11.69 13.41
C ALA A 42 -0.62 -11.60 12.93
N GLN A 43 -0.32 -10.57 12.14
CA GLN A 43 1.04 -10.22 11.71
C GLN A 43 1.76 -9.30 12.70
N LYS A 44 1.31 -9.18 13.96
CA LYS A 44 1.89 -8.32 15.02
C LYS A 44 2.00 -6.84 14.62
N LEU A 45 1.11 -6.37 13.75
CA LEU A 45 0.98 -4.98 13.36
C LEU A 45 -0.30 -4.41 13.95
N ASP A 46 -0.20 -3.24 14.54
CA ASP A 46 -1.35 -2.43 14.93
C ASP A 46 -1.55 -1.33 13.89
N LEU A 47 -2.74 -1.24 13.32
CA LEU A 47 -3.09 -0.23 12.33
C LEU A 47 -4.16 0.68 12.92
N GLN A 48 -3.91 1.98 12.86
CA GLN A 48 -4.85 2.98 13.34
C GLN A 48 -5.21 3.94 12.22
N LEU A 49 -6.49 4.00 11.87
CA LEU A 49 -7.07 5.04 11.01
C LEU A 49 -7.60 6.19 11.89
N LYS A 50 -7.19 7.42 11.60
CA LYS A 50 -7.74 8.64 12.20
C LYS A 50 -8.22 9.56 11.08
N THR A 51 -9.39 10.16 11.27
CA THR A 51 -10.01 11.07 10.30
C THR A 51 -10.20 12.45 10.92
N LEU A 52 -9.98 13.50 10.14
CA LEU A 52 -10.30 14.89 10.47
C LEU A 52 -10.95 15.54 9.25
N GLY A 53 -12.28 15.54 9.22
CA GLY A 53 -13.02 15.92 8.01
C GLY A 53 -12.68 14.98 6.85
N PRO A 54 -12.43 15.51 5.64
CA PRO A 54 -12.08 14.68 4.48
C PRO A 54 -10.68 14.08 4.56
N PHE A 55 -9.82 14.57 5.47
CA PHE A 55 -8.45 14.10 5.61
C PHE A 55 -8.40 12.88 6.52
N PHE A 56 -7.50 11.95 6.22
CA PHE A 56 -7.25 10.80 7.05
C PHE A 56 -5.76 10.50 7.16
N ARG A 57 -5.41 9.82 8.25
CA ARG A 57 -4.07 9.29 8.52
C ARG A 57 -4.18 7.86 8.99
N ILE A 58 -3.35 7.01 8.41
CA ILE A 58 -3.16 5.62 8.83
C ILE A 58 -1.77 5.54 9.45
N THR A 59 -1.67 4.99 10.64
CA THR A 59 -0.40 4.71 11.32
C THR A 59 -0.26 3.22 11.53
N ALA A 60 0.89 2.66 11.18
CA ALA A 60 1.25 1.29 11.45
C ALA A 60 2.30 1.23 12.56
N THR A 61 2.03 0.47 13.61
CA THR A 61 2.88 0.33 14.79
C THR A 61 3.17 -1.16 15.04
N SER A 62 4.39 -1.47 15.47
CA SER A 62 4.73 -2.82 15.92
C SER A 62 4.03 -3.11 17.25
N LEU A 63 3.26 -4.20 17.34
CA LEU A 63 2.73 -4.65 18.63
C LEU A 63 3.84 -5.13 19.58
N GLN A 64 5.00 -5.53 19.05
CA GLN A 64 6.11 -6.06 19.85
C GLN A 64 6.96 -4.93 20.46
N THR A 65 7.35 -3.95 19.64
CA THR A 65 8.30 -2.91 20.03
C THR A 65 7.64 -1.57 20.30
N ARG A 66 6.35 -1.42 19.99
CA ARG A 66 5.61 -0.15 20.00
C ARG A 66 6.19 0.94 19.09
N ALA A 67 7.16 0.60 18.24
CA ALA A 67 7.73 1.51 17.28
C ALA A 67 6.76 1.75 16.12
N GLU A 68 6.68 3.00 15.65
CA GLU A 68 6.01 3.33 14.39
C GLU A 68 6.81 2.75 13.22
N LEU A 69 6.16 1.91 12.42
CA LEU A 69 6.76 1.24 11.27
C LEU A 69 6.44 1.96 9.96
N GLY A 70 5.31 2.63 9.90
CA GLY A 70 4.93 3.41 8.73
C GLY A 70 3.70 4.27 8.97
N LYS A 71 3.47 5.18 8.03
CA LYS A 71 2.31 6.03 8.00
C LYS A 71 1.85 6.29 6.58
N ALA A 72 0.56 6.49 6.41
CA ALA A 72 0.00 7.07 5.20
C ALA A 72 -0.97 8.20 5.53
N GLU A 73 -1.01 9.19 4.67
CA GLU A 73 -1.89 10.35 4.78
C GLU A 73 -2.57 10.53 3.42
N GLY A 74 -3.84 10.93 3.48
CA GLY A 74 -4.63 11.16 2.29
C GLY A 74 -5.89 11.94 2.62
N LEU A 75 -6.71 12.13 1.60
CA LEU A 75 -7.99 12.82 1.74
C LEU A 75 -9.01 12.32 0.72
N ILE A 76 -10.29 12.50 1.03
CA ILE A 76 -11.40 12.22 0.14
C ILE A 76 -11.83 13.54 -0.51
N ARG A 77 -11.67 13.65 -1.84
CA ARG A 77 -12.16 14.79 -2.62
C ARG A 77 -13.55 14.52 -3.15
N PHE A 78 -14.40 15.54 -3.06
CA PHE A 78 -15.69 15.59 -3.74
C PHE A 78 -15.53 16.43 -4.99
N SER A 79 -15.87 15.88 -6.15
CA SER A 79 -15.92 16.64 -7.39
C SER A 79 -17.26 17.38 -7.50
N PHE A 80 -17.28 18.45 -8.31
CA PHE A 80 -18.52 19.17 -8.66
C PHE A 80 -19.56 18.28 -9.38
N GLN A 81 -19.14 17.11 -9.88
CA GLN A 81 -20.01 16.12 -10.53
C GLN A 81 -20.52 15.06 -9.56
N GLY A 82 -20.31 15.23 -8.25
CA GLY A 82 -20.76 14.30 -7.20
C GLY A 82 -19.94 13.02 -7.09
N THR A 83 -18.81 12.92 -7.80
CA THR A 83 -17.91 11.78 -7.68
C THR A 83 -16.94 11.96 -6.51
N GLN A 84 -16.76 10.90 -5.73
CA GLN A 84 -15.80 10.87 -4.64
C GLN A 84 -14.51 10.19 -5.07
N ILE A 85 -13.40 10.84 -4.79
CA ILE A 85 -12.06 10.36 -5.17
C ILE A 85 -11.22 10.26 -3.91
N LEU A 86 -10.71 9.05 -3.67
CA LEU A 86 -9.68 8.83 -2.66
C LEU A 86 -8.34 9.33 -3.19
N HIS A 87 -7.76 10.32 -2.54
CA HIS A 87 -6.36 10.72 -2.75
C HIS A 87 -5.50 10.13 -1.65
N LEU A 88 -4.51 9.33 -2.02
CA LEU A 88 -3.46 8.89 -1.11
C LEU A 88 -2.20 9.69 -1.42
N ASP A 89 -1.93 10.71 -0.60
CA ASP A 89 -0.93 11.74 -0.88
C ASP A 89 0.46 11.34 -0.39
N SER A 90 0.55 10.63 0.74
CA SER A 90 1.83 10.19 1.28
C SER A 90 1.74 8.78 1.85
N MET A 91 2.75 7.96 1.57
CA MET A 91 3.00 6.71 2.28
C MET A 91 4.49 6.64 2.59
N LYS A 92 4.85 6.50 3.86
CA LYS A 92 6.24 6.44 4.32
C LYS A 92 6.40 5.24 5.23
N LEU A 93 7.30 4.34 4.88
CA LEU A 93 7.72 3.21 5.72
C LEU A 93 9.09 3.55 6.31
N ARG A 94 9.30 3.26 7.59
CA ARG A 94 10.58 3.55 8.26
C ARG A 94 11.57 2.40 8.13
N ARG A 95 12.86 2.68 8.30
CA ARG A 95 13.95 1.70 8.13
C ARG A 95 13.90 0.57 9.15
N GLU A 96 13.27 0.77 10.30
CA GLU A 96 13.00 -0.29 11.29
C GLU A 96 12.17 -1.44 10.69
N THR A 97 11.39 -1.15 9.64
CA THR A 97 10.69 -2.15 8.82
C THR A 97 11.65 -3.05 8.03
N LEU A 98 12.82 -2.54 7.62
CA LEU A 98 13.84 -3.31 6.88
C LEU A 98 14.55 -4.35 7.76
N SER A 99 14.61 -4.08 9.08
CA SER A 99 15.24 -4.96 10.06
C SER A 99 14.29 -6.00 10.64
N MET A 100 12.99 -5.90 10.33
CA MET A 100 12.04 -6.94 10.69
C MET A 100 12.19 -8.13 9.73
N GLU A 101 12.01 -9.34 10.24
CA GLU A 101 11.87 -10.55 9.42
C GLU A 101 10.65 -10.53 8.48
N LYS A 102 9.84 -9.46 8.53
CA LYS A 102 8.66 -9.27 7.70
C LYS A 102 9.02 -8.44 6.48
N SER A 103 8.56 -8.89 5.32
CA SER A 103 8.72 -8.12 4.09
C SER A 103 8.06 -6.74 4.23
N ILE A 104 8.80 -5.69 3.87
CA ILE A 104 8.32 -4.30 3.71
C ILE A 104 6.99 -4.27 2.93
N PHE A 105 6.86 -5.20 1.97
CA PHE A 105 5.70 -5.39 1.15
C PHE A 105 4.43 -5.69 1.97
N GLY A 106 4.54 -6.43 3.08
CA GLY A 106 3.40 -6.76 3.93
C GLY A 106 2.82 -5.55 4.66
N ILE A 107 3.68 -4.68 5.20
CA ILE A 107 3.22 -3.47 5.91
C ILE A 107 2.61 -2.47 4.93
N GLY A 108 3.27 -2.24 3.78
CA GLY A 108 2.73 -1.38 2.72
C GLY A 108 1.37 -1.88 2.21
N LEU A 109 1.22 -3.20 2.04
CA LEU A 109 -0.04 -3.82 1.63
C LEU A 109 -1.16 -3.56 2.64
N PHE A 110 -0.89 -3.73 3.95
CA PHE A 110 -1.89 -3.48 4.98
C PHE A 110 -2.29 -2.00 5.08
N ILE A 111 -1.33 -1.08 5.04
CA ILE A 111 -1.63 0.36 5.02
C ILE A 111 -2.46 0.71 3.78
N GLY A 112 -2.09 0.20 2.60
CA GLY A 112 -2.84 0.38 1.37
C GLY A 112 -4.25 -0.21 1.44
N ALA A 113 -4.40 -1.41 2.00
CA ALA A 113 -5.71 -2.05 2.17
C ALA A 113 -6.65 -1.22 3.05
N VAL A 114 -6.15 -0.68 4.17
CA VAL A 114 -6.93 0.23 5.03
C VAL A 114 -7.31 1.50 4.27
N ALA A 115 -6.39 2.10 3.50
CA ALA A 115 -6.68 3.30 2.71
C ALA A 115 -7.77 3.06 1.65
N ILE A 116 -7.63 2.00 0.86
CA ILE A 116 -8.62 1.64 -0.17
C ILE A 116 -9.96 1.30 0.47
N ARG A 117 -9.97 0.54 1.57
CA ARG A 117 -11.22 0.20 2.26
C ARG A 117 -11.91 1.43 2.83
N HIS A 118 -11.16 2.36 3.42
CA HIS A 118 -11.70 3.62 3.89
C HIS A 118 -12.32 4.44 2.75
N GLY A 119 -11.66 4.52 1.60
CA GLY A 119 -12.23 5.14 0.41
C GLY A 119 -13.50 4.46 -0.07
N TYR A 120 -13.50 3.12 -0.13
CA TYR A 120 -14.67 2.33 -0.51
C TYR A 120 -15.86 2.58 0.43
N ASP A 121 -15.64 2.53 1.74
CA ASP A 121 -16.67 2.79 2.76
C ASP A 121 -17.20 4.23 2.70
N SER A 122 -16.40 5.16 2.20
CA SER A 122 -16.79 6.56 1.99
C SER A 122 -17.56 6.77 0.68
N GLY A 123 -17.59 5.76 -0.21
CA GLY A 123 -18.26 5.85 -1.52
C GLY A 123 -17.35 6.31 -2.66
N CYS A 124 -16.03 6.27 -2.48
CA CYS A 124 -15.09 6.56 -3.56
C CYS A 124 -15.14 5.48 -4.63
N THR A 125 -15.40 5.88 -5.88
CA THR A 125 -15.33 4.98 -7.05
C THR A 125 -13.94 4.96 -7.69
N THR A 126 -13.12 5.97 -7.34
CA THR A 126 -11.80 6.20 -7.91
C THR A 126 -10.80 6.41 -6.77
N ALA A 127 -9.60 5.83 -6.92
CA ALA A 127 -8.47 6.08 -6.05
C ALA A 127 -7.28 6.59 -6.86
N GLN A 128 -6.67 7.68 -6.40
CA GLN A 128 -5.44 8.26 -6.94
C GLN A 128 -4.31 8.07 -5.93
N LEU A 129 -3.34 7.23 -6.29
CA LEU A 129 -2.17 6.93 -5.47
C LEU A 129 -1.04 7.91 -5.81
N LEU A 130 -1.20 9.16 -5.36
CA LEU A 130 -0.24 10.23 -5.58
C LEU A 130 1.02 10.07 -4.72
N ALA A 131 0.98 9.17 -3.74
CA ALA A 131 2.04 8.83 -2.80
C ALA A 131 3.31 8.20 -3.42
N ILE A 132 3.45 8.17 -4.75
CA ILE A 132 4.71 7.79 -5.39
C ILE A 132 5.69 8.95 -5.20
N ASN A 133 6.50 8.84 -4.13
CA ASN A 133 7.57 9.78 -3.84
C ASN A 133 8.81 9.40 -4.65
N ASP A 134 8.96 10.04 -5.82
CA ASP A 134 10.21 10.09 -6.57
C ASP A 134 11.17 11.01 -5.79
N SER A 135 11.87 10.49 -4.80
CA SER A 135 12.99 11.25 -4.22
C SER A 135 13.93 11.72 -5.35
N ASP A 136 14.54 12.90 -5.23
CA ASP A 136 15.47 13.51 -6.23
C ASP A 136 16.58 12.57 -6.74
N LEU A 137 16.80 11.45 -6.05
CA LEU A 137 17.62 10.30 -6.44
C LEU A 137 17.31 9.76 -7.86
N TYR A 138 16.11 9.99 -8.41
CA TYR A 138 15.75 9.60 -9.79
C TYR A 138 15.72 10.75 -10.79
N HIS A 139 15.66 12.01 -10.33
CA HIS A 139 15.72 13.18 -11.21
C HIS A 139 17.13 13.39 -11.80
N SER A 140 18.18 12.86 -11.17
CA SER A 140 19.55 12.97 -11.67
C SER A 140 19.97 11.92 -12.70
N LYS A 141 19.05 11.06 -13.18
CA LYS A 141 19.35 9.97 -14.14
C LYS A 141 18.74 10.17 -15.53
N VAL A 142 18.06 11.29 -15.76
CA VAL A 142 17.46 11.67 -17.04
C VAL A 142 18.07 12.95 -17.63
N SER A 143 19.16 13.44 -17.04
CA SER A 143 20.01 14.50 -17.59
C SER A 143 21.30 13.94 -18.16
#